data_AF-A0A4S0K293-F1
#
_entry.id   AF-A0A4S0K293-F1
#
_cell.length_a   1.000
_cell.length_b   1.000
_cell.length_c   1.000
_cell.angle_alpha   90.00
_cell.angle_beta   90.00
_cell.angle_gamma   90.00
#
_symmetry.space_group_name_H-M   'P 1'
#
loop_
_entity.id
_entity.type
_entity.pdbx_description
1 polymer ?
#
loop_
_entity_poly.entity_id
_entity_poly.type
_entity_poly.pdbx_seq_one_letter_code
_entity_poly.pdbx_strand_id
1 'polypeptide(L)'
;AWVSMLFSAGIGIALLYYGAYEPLDHFLHPPGQPGGTVAAGREAMVLTFLHWGLHGWALYALVGVALGYFAYRRDLPLALRSALYPIFGERVHGRIGDMVDGFGILATLISMVTNLGIGALV
;
A
#
# COMPACT_ATOMS: atom_id res chain seq x y z
N ALA A 1 -19.05 6.55 -10.02
CA ALA A 1 -18.18 7.70 -9.65
C ALA A 1 -17.16 7.34 -8.56
N TRP A 2 -17.57 6.92 -7.36
CA TRP A 2 -16.61 6.60 -6.28
C TRP A 2 -15.69 5.39 -6.58
N VAL A 3 -16.27 4.27 -7.04
CA VAL A 3 -15.49 3.06 -7.39
C VAL A 3 -14.45 3.36 -8.47
N SER A 4 -14.82 4.14 -9.49
CA SER A 4 -13.88 4.56 -10.54
C SER A 4 -12.75 5.44 -10.01
N MET A 5 -13.00 6.28 -8.99
CA MET A 5 -11.93 7.07 -8.36
C MET A 5 -10.94 6.17 -7.59
N LEU A 6 -11.43 5.12 -6.93
CA LEU A 6 -10.55 4.15 -6.25
C LEU A 6 -9.62 3.41 -7.23
N PHE A 7 -10.17 2.92 -8.35
CA PHE A 7 -9.36 2.27 -9.37
C PHE A 7 -8.36 3.22 -10.03
N SER A 8 -8.75 4.49 -10.26
CA SER A 8 -7.85 5.50 -10.81
C SER A 8 -6.71 5.87 -9.86
N ALA A 9 -6.99 5.96 -8.55
CA ALA A 9 -5.98 6.30 -7.54
C ALA A 9 -5.03 5.13 -7.20
N GLY A 10 -5.49 3.88 -7.33
CA GLY A 10 -4.77 2.70 -6.85
C GLY A 10 -3.93 1.93 -7.88
N ILE A 11 -4.16 2.13 -9.19
CA ILE A 11 -3.39 1.44 -10.23
C ILE A 11 -2.18 2.28 -10.61
N GLY A 12 -1.06 2.03 -9.92
CA GLY A 12 0.23 2.69 -10.19
C GLY A 12 1.11 1.94 -11.20
N ILE A 13 2.30 2.49 -11.44
CA ILE A 13 3.38 1.91 -12.26
C ILE A 13 3.80 0.51 -11.77
N ALA A 14 3.77 0.27 -10.46
CA ALA A 14 4.20 -1.00 -9.89
C ALA A 14 3.35 -2.19 -10.38
N LEU A 15 2.04 -2.00 -10.59
CA LEU A 15 1.18 -3.07 -11.12
C LEU A 15 1.50 -3.39 -12.59
N LEU A 16 1.92 -2.40 -13.37
CA LEU A 16 2.34 -2.61 -14.76
C LEU A 16 3.63 -3.43 -14.84
N TYR A 17 4.59 -3.13 -13.96
CA TYR A 17 5.87 -3.86 -13.91
C TYR A 17 5.72 -5.25 -13.27
N TYR A 18 5.28 -5.29 -12.00
CA TYR A 18 5.19 -6.53 -11.23
C TYR A 18 4.05 -7.43 -11.67
N GLY A 19 3.00 -6.89 -12.32
CA GLY A 19 1.91 -7.71 -12.84
C GLY A 19 2.34 -8.73 -13.88
N ALA A 20 3.41 -8.45 -14.63
CA ALA A 20 4.02 -9.40 -15.56
C ALA A 20 5.20 -10.15 -14.93
N TYR A 21 6.08 -9.42 -14.22
CA TYR A 21 7.32 -9.97 -13.69
C TYR A 21 7.10 -10.98 -12.56
N GLU A 22 6.29 -10.62 -11.56
CA GLU A 22 6.14 -11.40 -10.33
C GLU A 22 5.53 -12.81 -10.52
N PRO A 23 4.41 -13.00 -11.27
CA PRO A 23 3.88 -14.34 -11.50
C PRO A 23 4.83 -15.20 -12.34
N LEU A 24 5.63 -14.59 -13.23
CA LEU A 24 6.63 -15.31 -14.00
C LEU A 24 7.80 -15.74 -13.12
N ASP A 25 8.29 -14.87 -12.24
CA ASP A 25 9.38 -15.19 -11.32
C ASP A 25 8.96 -16.30 -10.34
N HIS A 26 7.78 -16.19 -9.73
CA HIS A 26 7.25 -17.24 -8.86
C HIS A 26 7.03 -18.58 -9.59
N PHE A 27 6.77 -18.55 -10.90
CA PHE A 27 6.63 -19.76 -11.70
C PHE A 27 7.96 -20.46 -11.99
N LEU A 28 9.03 -19.68 -12.21
CA LEU A 28 10.36 -20.18 -12.51
C LEU A 28 11.13 -20.57 -11.23
N HIS A 29 10.92 -19.82 -10.15
CA HIS A 29 11.60 -20.00 -8.87
C HIS A 29 10.61 -20.17 -7.70
N PRO A 30 9.67 -21.13 -7.74
CA PRO A 30 8.70 -21.33 -6.68
C PRO A 30 9.37 -21.84 -5.39
N PRO A 31 8.88 -21.41 -4.22
CA PRO A 31 9.43 -21.86 -2.94
C PRO A 31 9.14 -23.34 -2.71
N GLY A 32 10.18 -24.14 -2.48
CA GLY A 32 10.03 -25.54 -2.04
C GLY A 32 9.60 -26.54 -3.12
N GLN A 33 9.56 -26.17 -4.40
CA GLN A 33 9.28 -27.10 -5.51
C GLN A 33 10.03 -26.74 -6.81
N PRO A 34 10.09 -27.64 -7.80
CA PRO A 34 10.67 -27.31 -9.11
C PRO A 34 9.78 -26.34 -9.90
N GLY A 35 10.41 -25.32 -10.48
CA GLY A 35 9.76 -24.38 -11.39
C GLY A 35 9.32 -25.01 -12.71
N GLY A 36 8.49 -24.29 -13.46
CA GLY A 36 8.05 -24.72 -14.79
C GLY A 36 6.95 -25.79 -14.80
N THR A 37 6.41 -26.17 -13.64
CA THR A 37 5.36 -27.19 -13.53
C THR A 37 3.96 -26.58 -13.45
N VAL A 38 2.92 -27.35 -13.78
CA VAL A 38 1.52 -26.88 -13.62
C VAL A 38 1.21 -26.51 -12.16
N ALA A 39 1.81 -27.23 -11.20
CA ALA A 39 1.69 -26.92 -9.78
C ALA A 39 2.34 -25.57 -9.43
N ALA A 40 3.54 -25.31 -9.94
CA ALA A 40 4.22 -24.02 -9.82
C ALA A 40 3.39 -22.87 -10.40
N GLY A 41 2.72 -23.08 -11.54
CA GLY A 41 1.87 -22.06 -12.16
C GLY A 41 0.67 -21.69 -11.28
N ARG A 42 0.06 -22.68 -10.62
CA ARG A 42 -1.04 -22.43 -9.68
C ARG A 42 -0.55 -21.66 -8.46
N GLU A 43 0.57 -22.07 -7.87
CA GLU A 43 1.13 -21.42 -6.68
C GLU A 43 1.57 -19.98 -6.98
N ALA A 44 2.22 -19.75 -8.12
CA ALA A 44 2.66 -18.44 -8.56
C ALA A 44 1.51 -17.42 -8.57
N MET A 45 0.37 -17.81 -9.15
CA MET A 45 -0.82 -16.95 -9.15
C MET A 45 -1.37 -16.70 -7.74
N VAL A 46 -1.38 -17.71 -6.86
CA VAL A 46 -1.82 -17.54 -5.46
C VAL A 46 -0.94 -16.52 -4.73
N LEU A 47 0.39 -16.59 -4.89
CA LEU A 47 1.32 -15.64 -4.27
C LEU A 47 1.14 -14.23 -4.83
N THR A 48 1.00 -14.07 -6.14
CA THR A 48 0.76 -12.76 -6.75
C THR A 48 -0.56 -12.16 -6.29
N PHE A 49 -1.63 -12.96 -6.18
CA PHE A 49 -2.90 -12.49 -5.60
C PHE A 49 -2.82 -12.21 -4.10
N LEU A 50 -1.91 -12.85 -3.37
CA LEU A 50 -1.67 -12.50 -1.97
C LEU A 50 -1.07 -11.09 -1.85
N HIS A 51 -0.08 -10.75 -2.68
CA HIS A 51 0.58 -9.43 -2.65
C HIS A 51 -0.32 -8.30 -3.18
N TRP A 52 -1.05 -8.53 -4.28
CA TRP A 52 -1.81 -7.48 -4.98
C TRP A 52 -3.32 -7.54 -4.79
N GLY A 53 -3.80 -8.60 -4.13
CA GLY A 53 -5.21 -8.78 -3.83
C GLY A 53 -5.61 -8.18 -2.48
N LEU A 54 -6.55 -8.83 -1.81
CA LEU A 54 -7.25 -8.26 -0.66
C LEU A 54 -6.33 -7.79 0.48
N HIS A 55 -5.19 -8.44 0.71
CA HIS A 55 -4.26 -8.09 1.78
C HIS A 55 -3.71 -6.66 1.65
N GLY A 56 -3.25 -6.27 0.45
CA GLY A 56 -2.77 -4.91 0.21
C GLY A 56 -3.86 -3.85 0.36
N TRP A 57 -5.03 -4.12 -0.21
CA TRP A 57 -6.17 -3.20 -0.15
C TRP A 57 -6.75 -3.04 1.27
N ALA A 58 -6.68 -4.07 2.10
CA ALA A 58 -7.15 -4.01 3.49
C ALA A 58 -6.36 -2.97 4.31
N LEU A 59 -5.05 -2.84 4.08
CA LEU A 59 -4.22 -1.83 4.75
C LEU A 59 -4.61 -0.41 4.32
N TYR A 60 -4.84 -0.18 3.02
CA TYR A 60 -5.31 1.11 2.52
C TYR A 60 -6.69 1.48 3.06
N ALA A 61 -7.61 0.51 3.09
CA ALA A 61 -8.94 0.70 3.66
C ALA A 61 -8.86 1.05 5.14
N LEU A 62 -8.01 0.36 5.92
CA LEU A 62 -7.81 0.64 7.34
C LEU A 62 -7.35 2.09 7.58
N VAL A 63 -6.30 2.53 6.88
CA VAL A 63 -5.76 3.89 7.02
C VAL A 63 -6.76 4.93 6.52
N GLY A 64 -7.40 4.69 5.37
CA GLY A 64 -8.39 5.59 4.79
C GLY A 64 -9.61 5.78 5.69
N VAL A 65 -10.12 4.70 6.30
CA VAL A 65 -11.23 4.77 7.26
C VAL A 65 -10.81 5.49 8.53
N ALA A 66 -9.61 5.24 9.07
CA ALA A 66 -9.12 5.93 10.25
C ALA A 66 -9.04 7.45 10.01
N LEU A 67 -8.38 7.88 8.93
CA LEU A 67 -8.25 9.30 8.60
C LEU A 67 -9.60 9.94 8.28
N GLY A 68 -10.45 9.26 7.50
CA GLY A 68 -11.79 9.74 7.20
C GLY A 68 -12.67 9.90 8.44
N TYR A 69 -12.60 8.96 9.40
CA TYR A 69 -13.34 9.06 10.65
C TYR A 69 -12.88 10.27 11.46
N PHE A 70 -11.58 10.44 11.70
CA PHE A 70 -11.11 11.57 12.52
C PHE A 70 -11.32 12.92 11.83
N ALA A 71 -11.14 12.99 10.51
CA ALA A 71 -11.36 14.23 9.77
C ALA A 71 -12.84 14.62 9.71
N TYR A 72 -13.72 13.70 9.33
CA TYR A 72 -15.12 14.06 9.05
C TYR A 72 -16.08 13.86 10.24
N ARG A 73 -15.74 13.01 11.22
CA ARG A 73 -16.59 12.75 12.39
C ARG A 73 -16.11 13.42 13.66
N ARG A 74 -14.80 13.68 13.78
CA ARG A 74 -14.18 14.28 14.97
C ARG A 74 -13.63 15.69 14.73
N ASP A 75 -13.78 16.22 13.52
CA ASP A 75 -13.35 17.57 13.12
C ASP A 75 -11.86 17.83 13.38
N LEU A 76 -11.04 16.78 13.26
CA LEU A 76 -9.59 16.87 13.36
C LEU A 76 -8.96 17.11 11.98
N PRO A 77 -7.73 17.67 11.89
CA PRO A 77 -7.05 17.83 10.62
C PRO A 77 -6.89 16.50 9.86
N LEU A 78 -6.95 16.53 8.54
CA LEU A 78 -6.68 15.35 7.68
C LEU A 78 -5.16 15.06 7.64
N ALA A 79 -4.64 14.52 8.73
CA ALA A 79 -3.23 14.22 8.94
C ALA A 79 -3.04 12.89 9.68
N LEU A 80 -1.90 12.22 9.47
CA LEU A 80 -1.59 10.92 10.10
C LEU A 80 -1.64 11.00 11.63
N ARG A 81 -1.16 12.11 12.18
CA ARG A 81 -1.23 12.40 13.62
C ARG A 81 -2.65 12.24 14.19
N SER A 82 -3.69 12.60 13.44
CA SER A 82 -5.08 12.61 13.92
C SER A 82 -5.63 11.21 14.23
N ALA A 83 -5.15 10.19 13.51
CA ALA A 83 -5.51 8.79 13.78
C ALA A 83 -5.00 8.31 15.15
N LEU A 84 -3.98 8.99 15.71
CA LEU A 84 -3.38 8.65 17.00
C LEU A 84 -3.94 9.46 18.17
N TYR A 85 -4.90 10.37 17.92
CA TYR A 85 -5.57 11.14 18.97
C TYR A 85 -6.18 10.28 20.08
N PRO A 86 -6.81 9.11 19.82
CA PRO A 86 -7.32 8.24 20.89
C PRO A 86 -6.25 7.71 21.85
N ILE A 87 -4.99 7.63 21.40
CA ILE A 87 -3.88 7.05 22.16
C ILE A 87 -3.11 8.14 22.90
N PHE A 88 -2.81 9.26 22.22
CA PHE A 88 -1.94 10.32 22.76
C PHE A 88 -2.70 11.60 23.18
N GLY A 89 -3.99 11.70 22.87
CA GLY A 89 -4.82 12.88 23.15
C GLY A 89 -4.22 14.16 22.58
N GLU A 90 -4.23 15.23 23.36
CA GLU A 90 -3.69 16.55 22.99
C GLU A 90 -2.18 16.55 22.65
N ARG A 91 -1.42 15.51 23.05
CA ARG A 91 0.02 15.41 22.73
C ARG A 91 0.28 15.24 21.22
N VAL A 92 -0.75 14.90 20.44
CA VAL A 92 -0.72 14.85 18.98
C VAL A 92 -0.44 16.24 18.36
N HIS A 93 -0.74 17.33 19.07
CA HIS A 93 -0.42 18.68 18.61
C HIS A 93 1.03 19.11 18.91
N GLY A 94 1.79 18.29 19.63
CA GLY A 94 3.20 18.53 19.93
C GLY A 94 4.14 17.66 19.11
N ARG A 95 5.37 17.52 19.61
CA ARG A 95 6.48 16.83 18.95
C ARG A 95 6.15 15.40 18.50
N ILE A 96 5.28 14.69 19.22
CA ILE A 96 4.89 13.32 18.86
C ILE A 96 4.13 13.30 17.53
N GLY A 97 3.18 14.21 17.34
CA GLY A 97 2.44 14.28 16.08
C GLY A 97 3.32 14.75 14.92
N ASP A 98 4.23 15.69 15.16
CA ASP A 98 5.18 16.15 14.13
C ASP A 98 6.14 15.03 13.68
N MET A 99 6.58 14.18 14.62
CA MET A 99 7.40 13.01 14.28
C MET A 99 6.65 12.00 13.43
N VAL A 100 5.37 11.74 13.74
CA VAL A 100 4.54 10.80 12.99
C VAL A 100 4.27 11.32 11.57
N ASP A 101 3.88 12.59 11.45
CA ASP A 101 3.66 13.20 10.14
C ASP A 101 4.96 13.27 9.33
N GLY A 102 6.07 13.64 9.96
CA GLY A 102 7.39 13.66 9.32
C GLY A 102 7.80 12.29 8.78
N PHE A 103 7.58 11.23 9.56
CA PHE A 103 7.81 9.86 9.10
C PHE A 103 6.87 9.48 7.95
N GLY A 104 5.60 9.85 8.02
CA GLY A 104 4.62 9.62 6.95
C GLY A 104 4.98 10.31 5.64
N ILE A 105 5.45 11.56 5.70
CA ILE A 105 5.96 12.30 4.55
C ILE A 105 7.17 11.58 3.95
N LEU A 106 8.14 11.20 4.78
CA LEU A 106 9.33 10.48 4.32
C LEU A 106 8.97 9.15 3.64
N ALA A 107 8.09 8.35 4.26
CA ALA A 107 7.64 7.08 3.71
C ALA A 107 6.93 7.27 2.35
N THR A 108 6.08 8.29 2.25
CA THR A 108 5.38 8.64 1.00
C THR A 108 6.37 9.08 -0.08
N LEU A 109 7.36 9.90 0.26
CA LEU A 109 8.38 10.37 -0.68
C LEU A 109 9.24 9.21 -1.20
N ILE A 110 9.72 8.34 -0.32
CA ILE A 110 10.51 7.16 -0.72
C ILE A 110 9.69 6.29 -1.67
N SER A 111 8.44 5.98 -1.31
CA SER A 111 7.55 5.19 -2.16
C SER A 111 7.31 5.84 -3.52
N MET A 112 7.07 7.16 -3.55
CA MET A 112 6.86 7.91 -4.79
C MET A 112 8.10 7.86 -5.69
N VAL A 113 9.30 8.06 -5.13
CA VAL A 113 10.57 8.01 -5.87
C VAL A 113 10.84 6.61 -6.41
N THR A 114 10.62 5.55 -5.62
CA THR A 114 10.79 4.16 -6.07
C THR A 114 9.85 3.84 -7.24
N ASN A 115 8.58 4.23 -7.14
CA ASN A 115 7.61 4.00 -8.23
C ASN A 115 7.99 4.76 -9.50
N LEU A 116 8.47 6.00 -9.38
CA LEU A 116 8.98 6.77 -10.52
C LEU A 116 10.24 6.12 -11.13
N GLY A 117 11.15 5.63 -10.29
CA GLY A 117 12.36 4.93 -10.73
C GLY A 117 12.05 3.67 -11.52
N ILE A 118 11.10 2.85 -11.06
CA ILE A 118 10.61 1.68 -11.82
C ILE A 118 10.02 2.13 -13.15
N GLY A 119 9.21 3.19 -13.14
CA GLY A 119 8.57 3.70 -14.36
C GLY A 119 9.53 4.31 -15.38
N ALA A 120 10.70 4.79 -14.95
CA ALA A 120 11.74 5.27 -15.85
C ALA A 120 12.57 4.15 -16.48
N LEU A 121 12.57 2.95 -15.88
CA LEU A 121 13.29 1.77 -16.37
C LEU A 121 12.45 0.89 -17.31
N VAL A 122 11.13 1.11 -17.34
CA VAL A 122 10.15 0.46 -18.23
C VAL A 122 9.90 1.33 -19.45
#